data_AF-A0A3S4TXS6-F1
#
_entry.id   AF-A0A3S4TXS6-F1
#
_cell.length_a   1.000
_cell.length_b   1.000
_cell.length_c   1.000
_cell.angle_alpha   90.00
_cell.angle_beta   90.00
_cell.angle_gamma   90.00
#
_symmetry.space_group_name_H-M   'P 1'
#
loop_
_entity.id
_entity.type
_entity.pdbx_description
1 polymer ?
#
loop_
_entity_poly.entity_id
_entity_poly.type
_entity_poly.pdbx_seq_one_letter_code
_entity_poly.pdbx_strand_id
1 'polypeptide(L)'
;SNMTVKVADKTAFSMDGLAIEITPPEDGKAMEFSGTTEKFNADLTLVDDPKSKEAIEALGYQNISGNIDIAGTWQPADGKMELSKYDIAVDNAGKLGMTFGLGGYTLDFIKSLQEMQKKMAAQPEGADNSAQGMAMLGLLQQLSFNSASIRFDDDSLTNKVLEYVGKQQGMSGKDIANQAKAIVPFGMAQLNNPELTAEVTTAVGKYLDDPKSLEISAEPPAAVPFALIMAGAMSNPLDLPKTLGVKVKANED
;
A
#
# COMPACT_ATOMS: atom_id res chain seq x y z
N SER A 1 16.32 -1.77 -19.13
CA SER A 1 17.59 -1.50 -18.42
C SER A 1 17.77 -2.43 -17.24
N ASN A 2 19.00 -2.66 -16.76
CA ASN A 2 19.27 -3.53 -15.61
C ASN A 2 19.79 -2.71 -14.42
N MET A 3 19.39 -3.07 -13.21
CA MET A 3 19.76 -2.42 -11.95
C MET A 3 20.26 -3.46 -10.95
N THR A 4 21.22 -3.09 -10.10
CA THR A 4 21.78 -3.98 -9.08
C THR A 4 22.12 -3.19 -7.82
N VAL A 5 21.73 -3.72 -6.67
CA VAL A 5 22.09 -3.20 -5.35
C VAL A 5 22.92 -4.25 -4.63
N LYS A 6 24.05 -3.83 -4.05
CA LYS A 6 24.98 -4.71 -3.33
C LYS A 6 25.05 -4.35 -1.85
N VAL A 7 25.21 -5.37 -1.01
CA VAL A 7 25.59 -5.25 0.39
C VAL A 7 26.96 -5.92 0.52
N ALA A 8 27.98 -5.11 0.86
CA ALA A 8 29.38 -5.47 0.67
C ALA A 8 29.63 -5.93 -0.78
N ASP A 9 30.21 -7.10 -0.99
CA ASP A 9 30.52 -7.65 -2.32
C ASP A 9 29.39 -8.55 -2.89
N LYS A 10 28.30 -8.75 -2.15
CA LYS A 10 27.18 -9.61 -2.54
C LYS A 10 26.04 -8.79 -3.13
N THR A 11 25.41 -9.32 -4.17
CA THR A 11 24.20 -8.73 -4.76
C THR A 11 23.00 -9.03 -3.86
N ALA A 12 22.43 -7.99 -3.26
CA ALA A 12 21.24 -8.12 -2.43
C ALA A 12 19.95 -8.05 -3.24
N PHE A 13 19.97 -7.28 -4.33
CA PHE A 13 18.83 -7.10 -5.22
C PHE A 13 19.31 -6.87 -6.65
N SER A 14 18.60 -7.45 -7.62
CA SER A 14 18.76 -7.13 -9.04
C SER A 14 17.40 -7.00 -9.71
N MET A 15 17.37 -6.22 -10.79
CA MET A 15 16.18 -6.01 -11.59
C MET A 15 16.56 -5.90 -13.05
N ASP A 16 15.89 -6.67 -13.88
CA ASP A 16 16.11 -6.75 -15.32
C ASP A 16 14.85 -6.28 -16.06
N GLY A 17 15.06 -5.82 -17.30
CA GLY A 17 13.94 -5.46 -18.17
C GLY A 17 13.12 -4.26 -17.69
N LEU A 18 13.71 -3.33 -16.92
CA LEU A 18 13.02 -2.09 -16.59
C LEU A 18 12.67 -1.34 -17.89
N ALA A 19 11.37 -1.17 -18.11
CA ALA A 19 10.79 -0.35 -19.17
C ALA A 19 9.87 0.69 -18.52
N ILE A 20 10.04 1.95 -18.90
CA ILE A 20 9.20 3.07 -18.45
C ILE A 20 8.73 3.76 -19.71
N GLU A 21 7.42 3.91 -19.85
CA GLU A 21 6.81 4.65 -20.93
C GLU A 21 6.05 5.84 -20.34
N ILE A 22 6.21 7.00 -20.97
CA ILE A 22 5.48 8.21 -20.62
C ILE A 22 4.92 8.75 -21.92
N THR A 23 3.60 8.82 -22.00
CA THR A 23 2.89 9.44 -23.11
C THR A 23 2.51 10.85 -22.68
N PRO A 24 3.11 11.89 -23.29
CA PRO A 24 2.77 13.27 -22.97
C PRO A 24 1.29 13.56 -23.21
N PRO A 25 0.71 14.53 -22.49
CA PRO A 25 -0.67 14.94 -22.72
C PRO A 25 -0.84 15.51 -24.13
N GLU A 26 -1.84 15.03 -24.87
CA GLU A 26 -2.20 15.49 -26.22
C GLU A 26 -3.72 15.76 -26.27
N ASP A 27 -4.14 16.82 -26.97
CA ASP A 27 -5.55 17.19 -27.15
C ASP A 27 -6.39 17.29 -25.86
N GLY A 28 -5.77 17.76 -24.77
CA GLY A 28 -6.41 17.91 -23.46
C GLY A 28 -6.57 16.60 -22.68
N LYS A 29 -6.02 15.48 -23.16
CA LYS A 29 -5.95 14.22 -22.41
C LYS A 29 -4.90 14.27 -21.31
N ALA A 30 -5.07 13.40 -20.32
CA ALA A 30 -4.08 13.20 -19.28
C ALA A 30 -2.78 12.64 -19.86
N MET A 31 -1.66 12.94 -19.20
CA MET A 31 -0.43 12.19 -19.37
C MET A 31 -0.66 10.75 -18.91
N GLU A 32 -0.14 9.78 -19.65
CA GLU A 32 -0.12 8.39 -19.23
C GLU A 32 1.31 8.01 -18.86
N PHE A 33 1.45 7.18 -17.82
CA PHE A 33 2.72 6.59 -17.48
C PHE A 33 2.54 5.10 -17.18
N SER A 34 3.51 4.31 -17.61
CA SER A 34 3.61 2.91 -17.25
C SER A 34 5.06 2.57 -16.91
N GLY A 35 5.21 1.56 -16.06
CA GLY A 35 6.50 1.01 -15.69
C GLY A 35 6.36 -0.48 -15.51
N THR A 36 7.26 -1.27 -16.08
CA THR A 36 7.28 -2.72 -15.87
C THR A 36 8.71 -3.18 -15.68
N THR A 37 8.85 -4.31 -15.00
CA THR A 37 10.10 -5.04 -14.88
C THR A 37 9.85 -6.46 -15.37
N GLU A 38 10.76 -7.00 -16.18
CA GLU A 38 10.65 -8.40 -16.59
C GLU A 38 10.83 -9.32 -15.40
N LYS A 39 11.83 -9.01 -14.56
CA LYS A 39 12.13 -9.76 -13.35
C LYS A 39 12.91 -8.93 -12.34
N PHE A 40 12.60 -9.08 -11.06
CA PHE A 40 13.53 -8.77 -9.97
C PHE A 40 13.97 -10.06 -9.27
N ASN A 41 15.12 -9.98 -8.60
CA ASN A 41 15.60 -11.01 -7.67
C ASN A 41 16.09 -10.32 -6.39
N ALA A 42 15.85 -10.93 -5.23
CA ALA A 42 16.41 -10.46 -3.97
C ALA A 42 16.94 -11.64 -3.14
N ASP A 43 18.15 -11.46 -2.56
CA ASP A 43 18.77 -12.41 -1.64
C ASP A 43 18.51 -11.94 -0.20
N LEU A 44 17.51 -12.55 0.43
CA LEU A 44 17.11 -12.24 1.80
C LEU A 44 18.04 -12.90 2.84
N THR A 45 18.98 -13.76 2.43
CA THR A 45 19.98 -14.31 3.37
C THR A 45 20.95 -13.25 3.89
N LEU A 46 21.01 -12.09 3.23
CA LEU A 46 21.81 -10.94 3.62
C LEU A 46 21.16 -10.08 4.72
N VAL A 47 19.92 -10.37 5.11
CA VAL A 47 19.26 -9.69 6.24
C VAL A 47 19.92 -10.14 7.54
N ASP A 48 20.50 -9.22 8.32
CA ASP A 48 21.29 -9.59 9.51
C ASP A 48 20.49 -9.84 10.80
N ASP A 49 19.27 -9.33 10.89
CA ASP A 49 18.43 -9.49 12.09
C ASP A 49 18.10 -10.98 12.36
N PRO A 50 18.45 -11.54 13.54
CA PRO A 50 18.28 -12.97 13.82
C PRO A 50 16.84 -13.48 13.70
N LYS A 51 15.85 -12.69 14.14
CA LYS A 51 14.44 -13.09 14.06
C LYS A 51 13.95 -13.11 12.62
N SER A 52 14.41 -12.15 11.83
CA SER A 52 14.13 -12.09 10.40
C SER A 52 14.73 -13.28 9.67
N LYS A 53 15.98 -13.68 9.97
CA LYS A 53 16.61 -14.88 9.39
C LYS A 53 15.80 -16.15 9.68
N GLU A 54 15.40 -16.35 10.93
CA GLU A 54 14.58 -17.51 11.33
C GLU A 54 13.27 -17.57 10.53
N ALA A 55 12.58 -16.43 10.39
CA ALA A 55 11.34 -16.37 9.62
C ALA A 55 11.57 -16.63 8.12
N ILE A 56 12.60 -16.01 7.53
CA ILE A 56 12.96 -16.18 6.11
C ILE A 56 13.26 -17.66 5.82
N GLU A 57 14.04 -18.32 6.68
CA GLU A 57 14.36 -19.73 6.54
C GLU A 57 13.13 -20.63 6.69
N ALA A 58 12.30 -20.37 7.72
CA ALA A 58 11.12 -21.17 7.99
C ALA A 58 10.04 -21.05 6.90
N LEU A 59 9.93 -19.89 6.26
CA LEU A 59 9.00 -19.66 5.16
C LEU A 59 9.55 -20.14 3.80
N GLY A 60 10.88 -20.27 3.68
CA GLY A 60 11.56 -20.73 2.47
C GLY A 60 11.78 -19.62 1.43
N TYR A 61 11.92 -18.37 1.88
CA TYR A 61 12.06 -17.18 1.01
C TYR A 61 13.47 -16.59 1.03
N GLN A 62 14.50 -17.43 1.17
CA GLN A 62 15.91 -16.99 1.15
C GLN A 62 16.25 -16.23 -0.13
N ASN A 63 15.71 -16.68 -1.27
CA ASN A 63 15.82 -16.00 -2.55
C ASN A 63 14.42 -15.83 -3.09
N ILE A 64 14.04 -14.59 -3.37
CA ILE A 64 12.76 -14.26 -3.97
C ILE A 64 12.96 -13.69 -5.36
N SER A 65 12.00 -13.94 -6.23
CA SER A 65 11.91 -13.29 -7.53
C SER A 65 10.47 -12.94 -7.84
N GLY A 66 10.29 -12.11 -8.87
CA GLY A 66 8.97 -11.78 -9.39
C GLY A 66 9.06 -10.56 -10.30
N ASN A 67 7.97 -9.81 -10.43
CA ASN A 67 7.90 -8.65 -11.30
C ASN A 67 7.14 -7.50 -10.66
N ILE A 68 7.30 -6.32 -11.23
CA ILE A 68 6.63 -5.09 -10.81
C ILE A 68 5.95 -4.49 -12.03
N ASP A 69 4.69 -4.12 -11.88
CA ASP A 69 3.94 -3.40 -12.91
C ASP A 69 3.28 -2.17 -12.31
N ILE A 70 3.43 -1.04 -12.99
CA ILE A 70 2.91 0.25 -12.60
C ILE A 70 2.20 0.85 -13.80
N ALA A 71 1.01 1.39 -13.60
CA ALA A 71 0.29 2.15 -14.62
C ALA A 71 -0.56 3.25 -14.00
N GLY A 72 -0.59 4.41 -14.63
CA GLY A 72 -1.41 5.50 -14.16
C GLY A 72 -1.54 6.65 -15.15
N THR A 73 -2.34 7.62 -14.74
CA THR A 73 -2.60 8.86 -15.47
C THR A 73 -2.38 10.06 -14.58
N TRP A 74 -2.00 11.17 -15.18
CA TRP A 74 -1.95 12.46 -14.52
C TRP A 74 -2.37 13.58 -15.47
N GLN A 75 -3.36 14.36 -15.07
CA GLN A 75 -3.82 15.54 -15.79
C GLN A 75 -3.23 16.79 -15.14
N PRO A 76 -2.25 17.49 -15.78
CA PRO A 76 -1.63 18.66 -15.18
C PRO A 76 -2.60 19.84 -14.97
N ALA A 77 -3.67 19.91 -15.78
CA ALA A 77 -4.61 21.03 -15.79
C ALA A 77 -5.48 21.10 -14.53
N ASP A 78 -6.00 19.97 -14.06
CA ASP A 78 -6.84 19.86 -12.86
C ASP A 78 -6.17 19.11 -11.70
N GLY A 79 -4.97 18.56 -11.94
CA GLY A 79 -4.20 17.81 -10.96
C GLY A 79 -4.80 16.44 -10.63
N LYS A 80 -5.71 15.90 -11.45
CA LYS A 80 -6.22 14.54 -11.27
C LYS A 80 -5.09 13.55 -11.53
N MET A 81 -4.76 12.73 -10.54
CA MET A 81 -3.80 11.64 -10.66
C MET A 81 -4.49 10.33 -10.30
N GLU A 82 -4.27 9.32 -11.12
CA GLU A 82 -4.78 7.97 -10.92
C GLU A 82 -3.66 6.97 -11.09
N LEU A 83 -3.29 6.30 -10.02
CA LEU A 83 -2.46 5.11 -10.03
C LEU A 83 -3.40 3.90 -10.18
N SER A 84 -3.61 3.51 -11.43
CA SER A 84 -4.52 2.41 -11.81
C SER A 84 -3.94 1.02 -11.53
N LYS A 85 -2.61 0.91 -11.48
CA LYS A 85 -1.91 -0.34 -11.17
C LYS A 85 -0.59 -0.04 -10.45
N TYR A 86 -0.36 -0.74 -9.37
CA TYR A 86 0.93 -0.84 -8.69
C TYR A 86 0.99 -2.26 -8.10
N ASP A 87 1.45 -3.19 -8.93
CA ASP A 87 1.50 -4.61 -8.59
C ASP A 87 2.96 -4.99 -8.31
N ILE A 88 3.18 -5.62 -7.16
CA ILE A 88 4.41 -6.35 -6.85
C ILE A 88 4.04 -7.81 -6.73
N ALA A 89 4.40 -8.61 -7.73
CA ALA A 89 4.24 -10.06 -7.68
C ALA A 89 5.55 -10.70 -7.22
N VAL A 90 5.44 -11.65 -6.29
CA VAL A 90 6.55 -12.46 -5.79
C VAL A 90 6.21 -13.92 -6.07
N ASP A 91 7.06 -14.57 -6.87
CA ASP A 91 6.89 -15.96 -7.28
C ASP A 91 6.74 -16.89 -6.08
N ASN A 92 5.73 -17.75 -6.10
CA ASN A 92 5.42 -18.70 -5.02
C ASN A 92 5.05 -18.03 -3.69
N ALA A 93 4.77 -16.72 -3.64
CA ALA A 93 4.33 -16.05 -2.42
C ALA A 93 2.95 -15.41 -2.62
N GLY A 94 2.83 -14.52 -3.60
CA GLY A 94 1.60 -13.81 -3.90
C GLY A 94 1.87 -12.48 -4.60
N LYS A 95 0.81 -11.70 -4.81
CA LYS A 95 0.86 -10.39 -5.44
C LYS A 95 0.20 -9.33 -4.57
N LEU A 96 0.93 -8.25 -4.29
CA LEU A 96 0.40 -7.07 -3.64
C LEU A 96 0.08 -6.01 -4.71
N GLY A 97 -1.20 -5.74 -4.91
CA GLY A 97 -1.71 -4.68 -5.77
C GLY A 97 -2.14 -3.47 -4.97
N MET A 98 -1.83 -2.27 -5.47
CA MET A 98 -2.32 -1.02 -4.93
C MET A 98 -2.86 -0.12 -6.04
N THR A 99 -3.94 0.58 -5.74
CA THR A 99 -4.47 1.65 -6.58
C THR A 99 -4.73 2.89 -5.76
N PHE A 100 -4.60 4.06 -6.37
CA PHE A 100 -4.80 5.33 -5.69
C PHE A 100 -5.32 6.41 -6.63
N GLY A 101 -6.33 7.14 -6.21
CA GLY A 101 -6.90 8.28 -6.92
C GLY A 101 -6.86 9.53 -6.06
N LEU A 102 -6.30 10.61 -6.60
CA LEU A 102 -6.27 11.91 -5.93
C LEU A 102 -6.59 13.04 -6.91
N GLY A 103 -7.03 14.17 -6.38
CA GLY A 103 -7.18 15.43 -7.10
C GLY A 103 -6.31 16.54 -6.52
N GLY A 104 -6.08 17.58 -7.30
CA GLY A 104 -5.36 18.78 -6.87
C GLY A 104 -3.83 18.68 -6.89
N TYR A 105 -3.27 17.59 -7.42
CA TYR A 105 -1.83 17.44 -7.62
C TYR A 105 -1.37 18.18 -8.87
N THR A 106 -1.51 19.49 -8.83
CA THR A 106 -1.19 20.40 -9.94
C THR A 106 0.31 20.69 -9.99
N LEU A 107 0.77 21.28 -11.10
CA LEU A 107 2.15 21.77 -11.20
C LEU A 107 2.50 22.79 -10.11
N ASP A 108 1.55 23.63 -9.70
CA ASP A 108 1.76 24.64 -8.67
C ASP A 108 1.85 24.00 -7.27
N PHE A 109 1.06 22.97 -7.01
CA PHE A 109 1.20 22.14 -5.82
C PHE A 109 2.60 21.51 -5.76
N ILE A 110 3.05 20.86 -6.85
CA ILE A 110 4.38 20.21 -6.92
C ILE A 110 5.51 21.21 -6.68
N LYS A 111 5.46 22.39 -7.32
CA LYS A 111 6.45 23.45 -7.09
C LYS A 111 6.48 23.90 -5.64
N SER A 112 5.30 24.12 -5.05
CA SER A 112 5.19 24.55 -3.64
C SER A 112 5.75 23.50 -2.68
N LEU A 113 5.50 22.21 -2.96
CA LEU A 113 6.06 21.09 -2.21
C LEU A 113 7.60 21.04 -2.33
N GLN A 114 8.15 21.21 -3.54
CA GLN A 114 9.60 21.24 -3.76
C GLN A 114 10.28 22.42 -3.04
N GLU A 115 9.66 23.60 -3.06
CA GLU A 115 10.16 24.76 -2.33
C GLU A 115 10.15 24.53 -0.81
N MET A 116 9.08 23.94 -0.29
CA MET A 116 9.00 23.56 1.12
C MET A 116 10.10 22.56 1.50
N GLN A 117 10.30 21.50 0.71
CA GLN A 117 11.36 20.52 0.95
C GLN A 117 12.75 21.16 0.95
N LYS A 118 13.03 22.06 0.00
CA LYS A 118 14.29 22.83 -0.03
C LYS A 118 14.48 23.68 1.22
N LYS A 119 13.42 24.36 1.68
CA LYS A 119 13.47 25.17 2.92
C LYS A 119 13.72 24.30 4.14
N MET A 120 13.09 23.14 4.26
CA MET A 120 13.32 22.21 5.37
C MET A 120 14.74 21.65 5.37
N ALA A 121 15.26 21.25 4.21
CA ALA A 121 16.63 20.74 4.09
C ALA A 121 17.69 21.78 4.44
N ALA A 122 17.38 23.07 4.27
CA ALA A 122 18.26 24.18 4.62
C ALA A 122 18.11 24.67 6.07
N GLN A 123 17.12 24.18 6.82
CA GLN A 123 16.90 24.62 8.19
C GLN A 123 17.83 23.92 9.20
N PRO A 124 18.37 24.66 10.19
CA PRO A 124 19.09 24.06 11.31
C PRO A 124 18.19 23.11 12.12
N GLU A 125 18.74 22.01 12.61
CA GLU A 125 18.04 21.14 13.56
C GLU A 125 17.56 21.95 14.79
N GLY A 126 16.27 21.84 15.13
CA GLY A 126 15.66 22.56 16.25
C GLY A 126 15.12 23.96 15.93
N ALA A 127 15.13 24.39 14.66
CA ALA A 127 14.46 25.61 14.24
C ALA A 127 12.93 25.53 14.44
N ASP A 128 12.27 26.67 14.62
CA ASP A 128 10.80 26.73 14.71
C ASP A 128 10.17 26.22 13.41
N ASN A 129 9.28 25.24 13.57
CA ASN A 129 8.57 24.55 12.49
C ASN A 129 7.10 25.01 12.36
N SER A 130 6.69 26.04 13.10
CA SER A 130 5.32 26.55 13.11
C SER A 130 4.85 27.03 11.74
N ALA A 131 5.69 27.79 11.02
CA ALA A 131 5.39 28.30 9.68
C ALA A 131 5.26 27.17 8.63
N GLN A 132 6.03 26.10 8.82
CA GLN A 132 6.06 24.90 7.98
C GLN A 132 4.78 24.10 8.19
N GLY A 133 4.33 23.97 9.44
CA GLY A 133 3.04 23.37 9.77
C GLY A 133 1.88 24.09 9.06
N MET A 134 1.87 25.42 9.09
CA MET A 134 0.85 26.21 8.39
C MET A 134 0.94 26.10 6.86
N ALA A 135 2.15 26.09 6.30
CA ALA A 135 2.34 25.89 4.87
C ALA A 135 1.89 24.49 4.41
N MET A 136 2.15 23.46 5.22
CA MET A 136 1.68 22.09 4.96
C MET A 136 0.16 22.00 5.01
N LEU A 137 -0.49 22.67 5.96
CA LEU A 137 -1.95 22.76 6.00
C LEU A 137 -2.52 23.42 4.74
N GLY A 138 -1.89 24.49 4.24
CA GLY A 138 -2.27 25.13 2.98
C GLY A 138 -2.11 24.22 1.77
N LEU A 139 -1.07 23.38 1.72
CA LEU A 139 -0.89 22.37 0.68
C LEU A 139 -1.95 21.28 0.75
N LEU A 140 -2.25 20.76 1.95
CA LEU A 140 -3.27 19.74 2.15
C LEU A 140 -4.68 20.20 1.76
N GLN A 141 -4.96 21.51 1.85
CA GLN A 141 -6.24 22.08 1.39
C GLN A 141 -6.43 21.97 -0.13
N GLN A 142 -5.36 21.83 -0.90
CA GLN A 142 -5.44 21.69 -2.36
C GLN A 142 -5.75 20.26 -2.78
N LEU A 143 -5.54 19.27 -1.91
CA LEU A 143 -5.68 17.85 -2.25
C LEU A 143 -7.06 17.31 -1.93
N SER A 144 -7.56 16.45 -2.83
CA SER A 144 -8.74 15.62 -2.58
C SER A 144 -8.41 14.15 -2.74
N PHE A 145 -9.01 13.33 -1.89
CA PHE A 145 -9.00 11.88 -1.97
C PHE A 145 -10.15 11.42 -2.87
N ASN A 146 -9.87 10.52 -3.81
CA ASN A 146 -10.89 9.99 -4.71
C ASN A 146 -11.09 8.50 -4.49
N SER A 147 -10.01 7.73 -4.43
CA SER A 147 -10.07 6.29 -4.19
C SER A 147 -8.74 5.74 -3.68
N ALA A 148 -8.80 4.59 -3.02
CA ALA A 148 -7.64 3.75 -2.76
C ALA A 148 -8.08 2.29 -2.70
N SER A 149 -7.24 1.38 -3.18
CA SER A 149 -7.39 -0.04 -2.90
C SER A 149 -6.03 -0.67 -2.61
N ILE A 150 -6.03 -1.62 -1.68
CA ILE A 150 -4.92 -2.53 -1.43
C ILE A 150 -5.48 -3.93 -1.54
N ARG A 151 -4.90 -4.72 -2.43
CA ARG A 151 -5.29 -6.10 -2.68
C ARG A 151 -4.09 -7.02 -2.54
N PHE A 152 -4.27 -8.12 -1.83
CA PHE A 152 -3.30 -9.20 -1.81
C PHE A 152 -3.91 -10.43 -2.46
N ASP A 153 -3.31 -10.91 -3.55
CA ASP A 153 -3.63 -12.21 -4.15
C ASP A 153 -2.61 -13.24 -3.62
N ASP A 154 -3.08 -14.23 -2.86
CA ASP A 154 -2.24 -15.27 -2.26
C ASP A 154 -1.90 -16.37 -3.27
N ASP A 155 -0.65 -16.83 -3.23
CA ASP A 155 -0.22 -18.04 -3.95
C ASP A 155 0.18 -19.12 -2.93
N SER A 156 1.08 -18.79 -1.99
CA SER A 156 1.43 -19.71 -0.90
C SER A 156 1.80 -19.05 0.43
N LEU A 157 1.95 -17.72 0.45
CA LEU A 157 2.49 -16.99 1.61
C LEU A 157 1.63 -17.16 2.85
N THR A 158 0.30 -17.04 2.72
CA THR A 158 -0.62 -17.05 3.86
C THR A 158 -0.52 -18.35 4.64
N ASN A 159 -0.59 -19.49 3.95
CA ASN A 159 -0.50 -20.79 4.61
C ASN A 159 0.87 -21.01 5.27
N LYS A 160 1.97 -20.59 4.63
CA LYS A 160 3.31 -20.65 5.22
C LYS A 160 3.43 -19.82 6.50
N VAL A 161 2.85 -18.60 6.51
CA VAL A 161 2.84 -17.73 7.69
C VAL A 161 2.01 -18.33 8.81
N LEU A 162 0.81 -18.86 8.52
CA LEU A 162 -0.04 -19.53 9.50
C LEU A 162 0.66 -20.74 10.11
N GLU A 163 1.32 -21.57 9.30
CA GLU A 163 2.10 -22.71 9.77
C GLU A 163 3.29 -22.30 10.62
N TYR A 164 4.01 -21.26 10.23
CA TYR A 164 5.15 -20.73 10.99
C TYR A 164 4.71 -20.25 12.39
N VAL A 165 3.66 -19.41 12.45
CA VAL A 165 3.11 -18.92 13.72
C VAL A 165 2.54 -20.09 14.55
N GLY A 166 1.88 -21.05 13.90
CA GLY A 166 1.40 -22.27 14.55
C GLY A 166 2.53 -23.03 15.23
N LYS A 167 3.62 -23.29 14.52
CA LYS A 167 4.81 -23.97 15.09
C LYS A 167 5.38 -23.22 16.29
N GLN A 168 5.44 -21.89 16.25
CA GLN A 168 5.93 -21.08 17.38
C GLN A 168 5.02 -21.18 18.62
N GLN A 169 3.71 -21.38 18.42
CA GLN A 169 2.72 -21.48 19.50
C GLN A 169 2.37 -22.92 19.89
N GLY A 170 2.96 -23.93 19.24
CA GLY A 170 2.61 -25.34 19.44
C GLY A 170 1.21 -25.69 18.91
N MET A 171 0.72 -24.97 17.91
CA MET A 171 -0.60 -25.09 17.29
C MET A 171 -0.47 -25.41 15.79
N SER A 172 -1.55 -25.88 15.16
CA SER A 172 -1.57 -25.98 13.68
C SER A 172 -1.86 -24.61 13.06
N GLY A 173 -1.45 -24.40 11.80
CA GLY A 173 -1.81 -23.17 11.07
C GLY A 173 -3.33 -22.97 10.96
N LYS A 174 -4.09 -24.06 10.90
CA LYS A 174 -5.56 -24.04 10.94
C LYS A 174 -6.10 -23.52 12.27
N ASP A 175 -5.47 -23.87 13.38
CA ASP A 175 -5.89 -23.37 14.69
C ASP A 175 -5.61 -21.87 14.81
N ILE A 176 -4.47 -21.40 14.28
CA ILE A 176 -4.15 -19.97 14.19
C ILE A 176 -5.18 -19.24 13.33
N ALA A 177 -5.54 -19.78 12.15
CA ALA A 177 -6.58 -19.22 11.30
C ALA A 177 -7.94 -19.14 12.02
N ASN A 178 -8.34 -20.20 12.73
CA ASN A 178 -9.58 -20.21 13.51
C ASN A 178 -9.56 -19.19 14.66
N GLN A 179 -8.41 -19.02 15.31
CA GLN A 179 -8.24 -18.01 16.36
C GLN A 179 -8.35 -16.60 15.78
N ALA A 180 -7.72 -16.31 14.64
CA ALA A 180 -7.83 -15.03 13.96
C ALA A 180 -9.29 -14.71 13.60
N LYS A 181 -10.03 -15.67 13.03
CA LYS A 181 -11.47 -15.53 12.73
C LYS A 181 -12.31 -15.22 13.98
N ALA A 182 -11.93 -15.74 15.14
CA ALA A 182 -12.64 -15.48 16.40
C ALA A 182 -12.32 -14.10 17.01
N ILE A 183 -11.09 -13.59 16.82
CA ILE A 183 -10.64 -12.33 17.43
C ILE A 183 -11.01 -11.11 16.57
N VAL A 184 -10.99 -11.24 15.25
CA VAL A 184 -11.26 -10.13 14.32
C VAL A 184 -12.59 -9.40 14.61
N PRO A 185 -13.73 -10.09 14.82
CA PRO A 185 -14.99 -9.42 15.15
C PRO A 185 -14.91 -8.58 16.43
N PHE A 186 -14.17 -9.06 17.44
CA PHE A 186 -14.00 -8.35 18.70
C PHE A 186 -13.15 -7.09 18.55
N GLY A 187 -12.08 -7.15 17.75
CA GLY A 187 -11.28 -5.97 17.41
C GLY A 187 -12.10 -4.93 16.63
N MET A 188 -12.89 -5.39 15.66
CA MET A 188 -13.73 -4.53 14.82
C MET A 188 -14.89 -3.88 15.58
N ALA A 189 -15.43 -4.53 16.62
CA ALA A 189 -16.50 -3.97 17.45
C ALA A 189 -16.11 -2.63 18.10
N GLN A 190 -14.82 -2.39 18.34
CA GLN A 190 -14.31 -1.12 18.88
C GLN A 190 -14.52 0.07 17.93
N LEU A 191 -14.69 -0.20 16.62
CA LEU A 191 -14.95 0.83 15.62
C LEU A 191 -16.40 1.34 15.63
N ASN A 192 -17.29 0.71 16.40
CA ASN A 192 -18.71 1.04 16.45
C ASN A 192 -19.38 1.11 15.06
N ASN A 193 -18.93 0.25 14.13
CA ASN A 193 -19.44 0.17 12.76
C ASN A 193 -19.88 -1.28 12.47
N PRO A 194 -21.15 -1.64 12.73
CA PRO A 194 -21.64 -3.01 12.58
C PRO A 194 -21.58 -3.55 11.14
N GLU A 195 -21.78 -2.67 10.15
CA GLU A 195 -21.75 -3.03 8.73
C GLU A 195 -20.33 -3.43 8.31
N LEU A 196 -19.35 -2.57 8.56
CA LEU A 196 -17.95 -2.87 8.27
C LEU A 196 -17.43 -4.06 9.11
N THR A 197 -17.90 -4.20 10.35
CA THR A 197 -17.56 -5.36 11.20
C THR A 197 -18.04 -6.67 10.55
N ALA A 198 -19.26 -6.71 10.04
CA ALA A 198 -19.81 -7.89 9.36
C ALA A 198 -19.06 -8.19 8.06
N GLU A 199 -18.74 -7.16 7.27
CA GLU A 199 -18.00 -7.28 6.02
C GLU A 199 -16.59 -7.82 6.25
N VAL A 200 -15.82 -7.23 7.17
CA VAL A 200 -14.47 -7.69 7.54
C VAL A 200 -14.51 -9.11 8.09
N THR A 201 -15.45 -9.43 8.98
CA THR A 201 -15.58 -10.77 9.55
C THR A 201 -15.83 -11.82 8.46
N THR A 202 -16.71 -11.50 7.51
CA THR A 202 -17.04 -12.39 6.40
C THR A 202 -15.85 -12.57 5.46
N ALA A 203 -15.20 -11.47 5.07
CA ALA A 203 -14.06 -11.49 4.16
C ALA A 203 -12.86 -12.24 4.77
N VAL A 204 -12.50 -11.93 6.01
CA VAL A 204 -11.41 -12.63 6.71
C VAL A 204 -11.74 -14.11 6.90
N GLY A 205 -12.99 -14.45 7.24
CA GLY A 205 -13.44 -15.84 7.33
C GLY A 205 -13.22 -16.59 6.02
N LYS A 206 -13.76 -16.05 4.93
CA LYS A 206 -13.66 -16.62 3.57
C LYS A 206 -12.20 -16.75 3.12
N TYR A 207 -11.39 -15.72 3.35
CA TYR A 207 -9.97 -15.70 3.00
C TYR A 207 -9.19 -16.75 3.78
N LEU A 208 -9.34 -16.83 5.11
CA LEU A 208 -8.57 -17.78 5.93
C LEU A 208 -9.02 -19.25 5.77
N ASP A 209 -10.22 -19.49 5.25
CA ASP A 209 -10.68 -20.85 4.92
C ASP A 209 -10.11 -21.36 3.58
N ASP A 210 -9.91 -20.46 2.61
CA ASP A 210 -9.40 -20.75 1.27
C ASP A 210 -8.67 -19.51 0.73
N PRO A 211 -7.40 -19.28 1.12
CA PRO A 211 -6.67 -18.07 0.74
C PRO A 211 -6.53 -17.92 -0.77
N LYS A 212 -7.11 -16.86 -1.34
CA LYS A 212 -6.97 -16.51 -2.77
C LYS A 212 -6.76 -15.03 -2.97
N SER A 213 -7.66 -14.20 -2.45
CA SER A 213 -7.50 -12.75 -2.49
C SER A 213 -8.15 -12.06 -1.30
N LEU A 214 -7.56 -10.98 -0.82
CA LEU A 214 -8.13 -10.09 0.18
C LEU A 214 -7.92 -8.65 -0.28
N GLU A 215 -9.00 -7.89 -0.38
CA GLU A 215 -8.99 -6.51 -0.84
C GLU A 215 -9.63 -5.58 0.18
N ILE A 216 -8.95 -4.48 0.48
CA ILE A 216 -9.48 -3.36 1.26
C ILE A 216 -9.49 -2.16 0.34
N SER A 217 -10.68 -1.59 0.11
CA SER A 217 -10.87 -0.43 -0.74
C SER A 217 -11.55 0.70 0.02
N ALA A 218 -11.31 1.93 -0.42
CA ALA A 218 -11.96 3.15 0.03
C ALA A 218 -12.37 3.94 -1.22
N GLU A 219 -13.67 4.00 -1.48
CA GLU A 219 -14.24 4.65 -2.67
C GLU A 219 -15.45 5.50 -2.25
N PRO A 220 -15.24 6.75 -1.80
CA PRO A 220 -16.32 7.66 -1.47
C PRO A 220 -17.13 8.03 -2.72
N PRO A 221 -18.43 8.34 -2.58
CA PRO A 221 -19.29 8.71 -3.72
C PRO A 221 -18.91 10.04 -4.39
N ALA A 222 -18.07 10.85 -3.74
CA ALA A 222 -17.51 12.08 -4.27
C ALA A 222 -16.11 12.31 -3.69
N ALA A 223 -15.29 13.10 -4.39
CA ALA A 223 -13.95 13.44 -3.91
C ALA A 223 -14.01 14.14 -2.54
N VAL A 224 -13.19 13.67 -1.59
CA VAL A 224 -13.17 14.15 -0.21
C VAL A 224 -11.91 14.99 0.00
N PRO A 225 -12.03 16.30 0.32
CA PRO A 225 -10.88 17.13 0.66
C PRO A 225 -10.06 16.53 1.81
N PHE A 226 -8.73 16.48 1.67
CA PHE A 226 -7.85 15.94 2.72
C PHE A 226 -8.00 16.68 4.05
N ALA A 227 -8.27 17.99 4.00
CA ALA A 227 -8.58 18.77 5.19
C ALA A 227 -9.81 18.25 5.96
N LEU A 228 -10.85 17.76 5.28
CA LEU A 228 -12.02 17.16 5.92
C LEU A 228 -11.70 15.79 6.51
N ILE A 229 -10.85 15.00 5.85
CA ILE A 229 -10.37 13.71 6.40
C ILE A 229 -9.61 13.96 7.70
N MET A 230 -8.69 14.93 7.71
CA MET A 230 -7.94 15.32 8.91
C MET A 230 -8.86 15.85 10.02
N ALA A 231 -9.82 16.70 9.68
CA ALA A 231 -10.81 17.19 10.64
C ALA A 231 -11.63 16.03 11.23
N GLY A 232 -12.11 15.11 10.39
CA GLY A 232 -12.82 13.91 10.81
C GLY A 232 -11.98 13.00 11.70
N ALA A 233 -10.69 12.83 11.40
CA ALA A 233 -9.76 12.06 12.22
C ALA A 233 -9.61 12.64 13.64
N MET A 234 -9.64 13.97 13.77
CA MET A 234 -9.53 14.65 15.07
C MET A 234 -10.85 14.69 15.83
N SER A 235 -11.99 14.87 15.14
CA SER A 235 -13.30 15.04 15.78
C SER A 235 -14.01 13.72 16.07
N ASN A 236 -14.01 12.79 15.11
CA ASN A 236 -14.65 11.50 15.23
C ASN A 236 -13.99 10.47 14.28
N PRO A 237 -12.82 9.90 14.65
CA PRO A 237 -12.09 8.98 13.78
C PRO A 237 -12.88 7.71 13.42
N LEU A 238 -13.89 7.34 14.21
CA LEU A 238 -14.73 6.16 13.99
C LEU A 238 -15.67 6.30 12.77
N ASP A 239 -15.98 7.53 12.35
CA ASP A 239 -16.83 7.79 11.18
C ASP A 239 -16.05 7.81 9.85
N LEU A 240 -14.71 7.80 9.90
CA LEU A 240 -13.87 7.87 8.71
C LEU A 240 -14.09 6.70 7.74
N PRO A 241 -14.13 5.43 8.18
CA PRO A 241 -14.36 4.32 7.26
C PRO A 241 -15.69 4.47 6.51
N LYS A 242 -16.73 4.98 7.17
CA LYS A 242 -18.02 5.27 6.54
C LYS A 242 -17.93 6.42 5.55
N THR A 243 -17.25 7.50 5.92
CA THR A 243 -17.05 8.69 5.06
C THR A 243 -16.28 8.36 3.79
N LEU A 244 -15.27 7.50 3.91
CA LEU A 244 -14.41 7.07 2.83
C LEU A 244 -14.97 5.88 2.04
N GLY A 245 -16.15 5.36 2.40
CA GLY A 245 -16.76 4.21 1.72
C GLY A 245 -15.89 2.96 1.78
N VAL A 246 -15.28 2.68 2.94
CA VAL A 246 -14.38 1.54 3.11
C VAL A 246 -15.14 0.22 2.99
N LYS A 247 -14.57 -0.69 2.20
CA LYS A 247 -15.08 -2.04 1.94
C LYS A 247 -13.96 -3.06 2.06
N VAL A 248 -14.32 -4.29 2.42
CA VAL A 248 -13.40 -5.42 2.53
C VAL A 248 -13.99 -6.65 1.86
N LYS A 249 -13.29 -7.16 0.86
CA LYS A 249 -13.72 -8.29 0.04
C LYS A 249 -12.67 -9.37 0.07
N ALA A 250 -13.11 -10.62 -0.07
CA ALA A 250 -12.20 -11.76 -0.18
C ALA A 250 -12.64 -12.71 -1.27
N ASN A 251 -11.67 -13.24 -2.01
CA ASN A 251 -11.87 -14.23 -3.07
C ASN A 251 -12.96 -13.77 -4.06
N GLU A 252 -12.87 -12.51 -4.47
CA GLU A 252 -13.66 -11.88 -5.53
C GLU A 252 -12.70 -11.41 -6.62
N ASP A 253 -13.17 -11.37 -7.86
CA ASP A 253 -12.42 -10.84 -9.01
C ASP A 253 -12.43 -9.31 -9.00
#